data_AF-A0A2W4PKJ4-F1
#
_entry.id   AF-A0A2W4PKJ4-F1
#
_cell.length_a   1.000
_cell.length_b   1.000
_cell.length_c   1.000
_cell.angle_alpha   90.00
_cell.angle_beta   90.00
_cell.angle_gamma   90.00
#
_symmetry.space_group_name_H-M   'P 1'
#
loop_
_entity.id
_entity.type
_entity.pdbx_description
1 polymer ?
#
loop_
_entity_poly.entity_id
_entity_poly.type
_entity_poly.pdbx_seq_one_letter_code
_entity_poly.pdbx_strand_id
1 'polypeptide(L)'
;MRQGARTFIRMAAVPLWLALAGCAAVGGPSAEAPYIRPDSVDMLRLLPPPPIGEAALADDLAAVRAMQRSRTAERFAQAREDATVSIFRFADVLGSGFNADAVPVTTEFFGKVNRELGRYIGETKNCWRRPRPYEIDPQIQPPEDLLNSTGARRGPPRAQAMPAGAPCDAAQYEVDSYSFSYPSGHTAFGTLTAILLAQMVPEKHIELFERGREYGDSRLVGGVHFPSDIEAGRILATTVAALMMLDERFRADLDAARRELRAALGLP
;
A
#
# COMPACT_ATOMS: atom_id res chain seq x y z
N MET A 1 -23.94 -87.39 -44.65
CA MET A 1 -22.48 -87.09 -44.65
C MET A 1 -22.36 -85.58 -44.79
N ARG A 2 -22.25 -84.85 -43.67
CA ARG A 2 -21.02 -84.26 -43.09
C ARG A 2 -20.31 -83.23 -44.00
N GLN A 3 -20.09 -82.04 -43.39
CA GLN A 3 -19.13 -80.97 -43.68
C GLN A 3 -19.53 -79.93 -44.75
N GLY A 4 -19.33 -78.63 -44.56
CA GLY A 4 -18.72 -77.89 -43.45
C GLY A 4 -18.97 -76.39 -43.60
N ALA A 5 -19.29 -75.74 -42.48
CA ALA A 5 -19.49 -74.30 -42.39
C ALA A 5 -18.14 -73.57 -42.53
N ARG A 6 -18.08 -72.57 -43.42
CA ARG A 6 -17.00 -71.57 -43.45
C ARG A 6 -17.55 -70.26 -42.89
N THR A 7 -17.25 -70.01 -41.63
CA THR A 7 -17.50 -68.74 -40.93
C THR A 7 -16.57 -67.68 -41.50
N PHE A 8 -17.12 -66.70 -42.23
CA PHE A 8 -16.40 -65.47 -42.57
C PHE A 8 -16.50 -64.51 -41.39
N ILE A 9 -15.38 -64.29 -40.70
CA ILE A 9 -15.23 -63.24 -39.69
C ILE A 9 -15.20 -61.90 -40.44
N ARG A 10 -16.28 -61.11 -40.34
CA ARG A 10 -16.27 -59.69 -40.72
C ARG A 10 -15.45 -58.93 -39.67
N MET A 11 -14.26 -58.47 -40.02
CA MET A 11 -13.56 -57.44 -39.26
C MET A 11 -14.39 -56.15 -39.30
N ALA A 12 -15.01 -55.79 -38.19
CA ALA A 12 -15.59 -54.47 -38.00
C ALA A 12 -14.43 -53.48 -37.80
N ALA A 13 -14.22 -52.60 -38.78
CA ALA A 13 -13.34 -51.45 -38.62
C ALA A 13 -14.00 -50.48 -37.62
N VAL A 14 -13.44 -50.41 -36.41
CA VAL A 14 -13.80 -49.39 -35.42
C VAL A 14 -13.12 -48.08 -35.85
N PRO A 15 -13.86 -47.00 -36.14
CA PRO A 15 -13.24 -45.72 -36.43
C PRO A 15 -12.62 -45.18 -35.14
N LEU A 16 -11.29 -45.05 -35.14
CA LEU A 16 -10.52 -44.39 -34.10
C LEU A 16 -10.83 -42.88 -34.15
N TRP A 17 -11.83 -42.46 -33.39
CA TRP A 17 -12.05 -41.05 -33.08
C TRP A 17 -10.91 -40.58 -32.18
N LEU A 18 -9.92 -39.94 -32.77
CA LEU A 18 -8.92 -39.14 -32.06
C LEU A 18 -9.65 -37.92 -31.48
N ALA A 19 -10.17 -38.06 -30.27
CA ALA A 19 -10.57 -36.94 -29.43
C ALA A 19 -9.29 -36.16 -29.08
N LEU A 20 -9.02 -35.09 -29.83
CA LEU A 20 -8.15 -34.00 -29.39
C LEU A 20 -8.83 -33.34 -28.19
N ALA A 21 -8.65 -33.94 -27.02
CA ALA A 21 -8.84 -33.26 -25.75
C ALA A 21 -7.79 -32.16 -25.70
N GLY A 22 -8.14 -30.98 -26.21
CA GLY A 22 -7.41 -29.76 -25.96
C GLY A 22 -7.41 -29.56 -24.45
N CYS A 23 -6.30 -29.90 -23.79
CA CYS A 23 -5.98 -29.35 -22.49
C CYS A 23 -5.93 -27.83 -22.68
N ALA A 24 -7.06 -27.16 -22.43
CA ALA A 24 -7.02 -25.76 -22.08
C ALA A 24 -6.07 -25.68 -20.90
N ALA A 25 -4.87 -25.14 -21.14
CA ALA A 25 -3.99 -24.76 -20.06
C ALA A 25 -4.83 -23.82 -19.18
N VAL A 26 -5.18 -24.29 -17.99
CA VAL A 26 -5.70 -23.44 -16.93
C VAL A 26 -4.56 -22.50 -16.62
N GLY A 27 -4.55 -21.35 -17.29
CA GLY A 27 -3.66 -20.26 -16.93
C GLY A 27 -3.92 -19.99 -15.46
N GLY A 28 -2.89 -20.15 -14.62
CA GLY A 28 -2.94 -19.64 -13.25
C GLY A 28 -3.35 -18.15 -13.30
N PRO A 29 -3.88 -17.59 -12.20
CA PRO A 29 -4.36 -16.22 -12.19
C PRO A 29 -3.29 -15.30 -12.77
N SER A 30 -3.54 -14.77 -13.97
CA SER A 30 -2.69 -13.75 -14.54
C SER A 30 -2.72 -12.59 -13.57
N ALA A 31 -1.56 -12.19 -13.05
CA ALA A 31 -1.47 -11.02 -12.19
C ALA A 31 -2.15 -9.86 -12.94
N GLU A 32 -3.25 -9.36 -12.37
CA GLU A 32 -4.05 -8.33 -13.02
C GLU A 32 -3.17 -7.10 -13.27
N ALA A 33 -3.27 -6.51 -14.47
CA ALA A 33 -2.44 -5.38 -14.85
C ALA A 33 -2.71 -4.17 -13.91
N PRO A 34 -1.67 -3.39 -13.54
CA PRO A 34 -1.85 -2.24 -12.65
C PRO A 34 -2.85 -1.23 -13.20
N TYR A 35 -3.54 -0.50 -12.31
CA TYR A 35 -4.42 0.61 -12.69
C TYR A 35 -3.63 1.76 -13.28
N ILE A 36 -2.56 2.18 -12.60
CA ILE A 36 -1.74 3.30 -13.06
C ILE A 36 -0.86 2.82 -14.23
N ARG A 37 -0.96 3.52 -15.36
CA ARG A 37 -0.09 3.30 -16.51
C ARG A 37 1.38 3.53 -16.13
N PRO A 38 2.31 2.66 -16.55
CA PRO A 38 3.74 2.94 -16.44
C PRO A 38 4.09 4.32 -17.00
N ASP A 39 5.06 4.99 -16.38
CA ASP A 39 5.60 6.29 -16.80
C ASP A 39 4.60 7.45 -16.83
N SER A 40 3.40 7.29 -16.26
CA SER A 40 2.41 8.37 -16.14
C SER A 40 2.83 9.47 -15.17
N VAL A 41 3.74 9.17 -14.24
CA VAL A 41 4.30 10.13 -13.28
C VAL A 41 5.73 9.74 -12.91
N ASP A 42 6.61 10.73 -12.83
CA ASP A 42 7.92 10.60 -12.19
C ASP A 42 7.79 11.05 -10.73
N MET A 43 7.56 10.09 -9.83
CA MET A 43 7.36 10.39 -8.41
C MET A 43 8.63 10.93 -7.75
N LEU A 44 9.81 10.62 -8.29
CA LEU A 44 11.09 11.12 -7.78
C LEU A 44 11.27 12.61 -8.01
N ARG A 45 10.71 13.14 -9.11
CA ARG A 45 10.73 14.58 -9.42
C ARG A 45 9.50 15.34 -8.94
N LEU A 46 8.39 14.64 -8.70
CA LEU A 46 7.18 15.25 -8.16
C LEU A 46 7.35 15.61 -6.67
N LEU A 47 7.91 14.71 -5.88
CA LEU A 47 8.17 14.97 -4.47
C LEU A 47 9.36 15.94 -4.34
N PRO A 48 9.30 16.90 -3.41
CA PRO A 48 10.51 17.63 -3.03
C PRO A 48 11.57 16.65 -2.49
N PRO A 49 12.86 16.99 -2.53
CA PRO A 49 13.84 16.24 -1.74
C PRO A 49 13.46 16.27 -0.25
N PRO A 50 13.82 15.26 0.55
CA PRO A 50 13.78 15.39 1.99
C PRO A 50 14.60 16.62 2.41
N PRO A 51 14.25 17.31 3.51
CA PRO A 51 15.04 18.44 3.97
C PRO A 51 16.51 18.05 4.13
N ILE A 52 17.36 18.70 3.32
CA ILE A 52 18.80 18.44 3.25
C ILE A 52 19.59 19.51 4.02
N GLY A 53 20.71 19.10 4.62
CA GLY A 53 21.58 19.96 5.42
C GLY A 53 21.28 19.94 6.92
N GLU A 54 22.27 20.34 7.70
CA GLU A 54 22.27 20.23 9.17
C GLU A 54 21.13 21.01 9.82
N ALA A 55 20.90 22.26 9.39
CA ALA A 55 19.83 23.11 9.95
C ALA A 55 18.44 22.52 9.71
N ALA A 56 18.15 22.08 8.48
CA ALA A 56 16.86 21.53 8.12
C ALA A 56 16.59 20.18 8.83
N LEU A 57 17.63 19.37 9.01
CA LEU A 57 17.54 18.15 9.82
C LEU A 57 17.31 18.47 11.31
N ALA A 58 17.95 19.50 11.85
CA ALA A 58 17.76 19.94 13.22
C ALA A 58 16.34 20.42 13.50
N ASP A 59 15.73 21.16 12.57
CA ASP A 59 14.33 21.61 12.68
C ASP A 59 13.35 20.43 12.70
N ASP A 60 13.54 19.45 11.81
CA ASP A 60 12.72 18.24 11.76
C ASP A 60 12.86 17.40 13.05
N LEU A 61 14.07 17.24 13.57
CA LEU A 61 14.30 16.57 14.86
C LEU A 61 13.68 17.34 16.03
N ALA A 62 13.76 18.67 16.02
CA ALA A 62 13.14 19.50 17.05
C ALA A 62 11.62 19.30 17.09
N ALA A 63 10.98 19.19 15.92
CA ALA A 63 9.55 18.89 15.81
C ALA A 63 9.20 17.49 16.37
N VAL A 64 9.99 16.46 16.05
CA VAL A 64 9.77 15.11 16.61
C VAL A 64 9.92 15.14 18.13
N ARG A 65 11.00 15.73 18.66
CA ARG A 65 11.23 15.86 20.10
C ARG A 65 10.11 16.64 20.81
N ALA A 66 9.63 17.73 20.20
CA ALA A 66 8.52 18.49 20.73
C ALA A 66 7.25 17.63 20.84
N MET A 67 6.92 16.88 19.79
CA MET A 67 5.80 15.93 19.82
C MET A 67 5.99 14.84 20.88
N GLN A 68 7.21 14.29 21.02
CA GLN A 68 7.48 13.29 22.07
C GLN A 68 7.23 13.83 23.47
N ARG A 69 7.53 15.12 23.72
CA ARG A 69 7.30 15.77 25.02
C ARG A 69 5.83 16.13 25.26
N SER A 70 5.08 16.48 24.22
CA SER A 70 3.70 16.98 24.35
C SER A 70 2.62 15.94 24.10
N ARG A 71 2.95 14.73 23.62
CA ARG A 71 1.94 13.69 23.32
C ARG A 71 1.19 13.27 24.59
N THR A 72 -0.12 13.10 24.46
CA THR A 72 -0.95 12.52 25.52
C THR A 72 -0.90 11.00 25.49
N ALA A 73 -1.31 10.36 26.59
CA ALA A 73 -1.38 8.90 26.68
C ALA A 73 -2.35 8.31 25.64
N GLU A 74 -3.48 8.98 25.42
CA GLU A 74 -4.53 8.57 24.48
C GLU A 74 -4.02 8.65 23.04
N ARG A 75 -3.37 9.77 22.66
CA ARG A 75 -2.79 9.90 21.32
C ARG A 75 -1.67 8.93 21.07
N PHE A 76 -0.87 8.62 22.09
CA PHE A 76 0.19 7.63 21.97
C PHE A 76 -0.37 6.20 21.84
N ALA A 77 -1.43 5.86 22.58
CA ALA A 77 -2.12 4.59 22.43
C ALA A 77 -2.70 4.43 21.02
N GLN A 78 -3.39 5.44 20.50
CA GLN A 78 -3.90 5.43 19.13
C GLN A 78 -2.77 5.30 18.10
N ALA A 79 -1.63 5.97 18.32
CA ALA A 79 -0.48 5.85 17.44
C ALA A 79 0.09 4.42 17.37
N ARG A 80 0.06 3.69 18.49
CA ARG A 80 0.46 2.29 18.55
C ARG A 80 -0.53 1.38 17.82
N GLU A 81 -1.83 1.63 17.92
CA GLU A 81 -2.82 0.90 17.13
C GLU A 81 -2.69 1.18 15.62
N ASP A 82 -2.47 2.44 15.26
CA ASP A 82 -2.24 2.91 13.88
C ASP A 82 -0.89 2.43 13.31
N ALA A 83 -0.07 1.74 14.11
CA ALA A 83 1.08 1.00 13.61
C ALA A 83 0.65 -0.15 12.68
N THR A 84 -0.58 -0.65 12.82
CA THR A 84 -1.16 -1.65 11.94
C THR A 84 -1.67 -1.02 10.66
N VAL A 85 -1.12 -1.45 9.52
CA VAL A 85 -1.61 -1.06 8.17
C VAL A 85 -2.90 -1.82 7.88
N SER A 86 -4.03 -1.17 8.12
CA SER A 86 -5.36 -1.76 7.90
C SER A 86 -6.39 -0.67 7.67
N ILE A 87 -7.29 -0.90 6.70
CA ILE A 87 -8.39 0.03 6.44
C ILE A 87 -9.36 0.10 7.62
N PHE A 88 -9.47 -0.98 8.41
CA PHE A 88 -10.37 -1.04 9.56
C PHE A 88 -9.94 -0.16 10.73
N ARG A 89 -8.79 0.52 10.62
CA ARG A 89 -8.42 1.62 11.51
C ARG A 89 -9.33 2.86 11.37
N PHE A 90 -10.18 2.90 10.35
CA PHE A 90 -11.24 3.89 10.13
C PHE A 90 -12.61 3.44 10.66
N ALA A 91 -12.70 2.30 11.35
CA ALA A 91 -13.97 1.82 11.95
C ALA A 91 -14.44 2.70 13.12
N ASP A 92 -13.57 3.54 13.68
CA ASP A 92 -13.95 4.61 14.62
C ASP A 92 -14.82 5.70 13.96
N VAL A 93 -14.69 5.90 12.65
CA VAL A 93 -15.54 6.81 11.86
C VAL A 93 -16.74 6.09 11.24
N LEU A 94 -16.51 4.90 10.67
CA LEU A 94 -17.53 4.17 9.90
C LEU A 94 -18.38 3.20 10.74
N GLY A 95 -18.00 2.97 12.00
CA GLY A 95 -18.68 2.05 12.90
C GLY A 95 -18.23 0.59 12.74
N SER A 96 -18.68 -0.26 13.66
CA SER A 96 -18.29 -1.67 13.75
C SER A 96 -18.73 -2.55 12.57
N GLY A 97 -19.70 -2.08 11.77
CA GLY A 97 -20.10 -2.73 10.51
C GLY A 97 -19.00 -2.70 9.45
N PHE A 98 -18.00 -1.82 9.58
CA PHE A 98 -16.84 -1.79 8.70
C PHE A 98 -15.74 -2.75 9.19
N ASN A 99 -15.83 -4.01 8.77
CA ASN A 99 -14.89 -5.08 9.12
C ASN A 99 -14.71 -6.07 7.96
N ALA A 100 -13.68 -6.91 8.02
CA ALA A 100 -13.29 -7.80 6.92
C ALA A 100 -14.39 -8.79 6.50
N ASP A 101 -15.20 -9.26 7.44
CA ASP A 101 -16.27 -10.23 7.18
C ASP A 101 -17.46 -9.57 6.48
N ALA A 102 -17.74 -8.30 6.82
CA ALA A 102 -18.84 -7.53 6.26
C ALA A 102 -18.55 -6.94 4.88
N VAL A 103 -17.27 -6.66 4.57
CA VAL A 103 -16.88 -5.98 3.32
C VAL A 103 -15.70 -6.66 2.58
N PRO A 104 -15.82 -7.94 2.18
CA PRO A 104 -14.73 -8.67 1.52
C PRO A 104 -14.30 -8.07 0.17
N VAL A 105 -15.24 -7.58 -0.67
CA VAL A 105 -14.89 -6.93 -1.95
C VAL A 105 -14.11 -5.65 -1.71
N THR A 106 -14.53 -4.85 -0.74
CA THR A 106 -13.84 -3.63 -0.31
C THR A 106 -12.44 -3.95 0.21
N THR A 107 -12.30 -5.04 0.99
CA THR A 107 -11.01 -5.51 1.51
C THR A 107 -10.05 -5.88 0.38
N GLU A 108 -10.52 -6.63 -0.62
CA GLU A 108 -9.71 -7.00 -1.78
C GLU A 108 -9.31 -5.77 -2.62
N PHE A 109 -10.26 -4.86 -2.86
CA PHE A 109 -10.03 -3.61 -3.58
C PHE A 109 -8.91 -2.79 -2.93
N PHE A 110 -8.99 -2.52 -1.62
CA PHE A 110 -7.95 -1.77 -0.91
C PHE A 110 -6.62 -2.55 -0.85
N GLY A 111 -6.66 -3.89 -0.82
CA GLY A 111 -5.47 -4.72 -0.97
C GLY A 111 -4.76 -4.50 -2.31
N LYS A 112 -5.50 -4.42 -3.42
CA LYS A 112 -4.97 -4.14 -4.76
C LYS A 112 -4.38 -2.73 -4.84
N VAL A 113 -5.12 -1.74 -4.36
CA VAL A 113 -4.69 -0.33 -4.31
C VAL A 113 -3.40 -0.17 -3.49
N ASN A 114 -3.31 -0.80 -2.32
CA ASN A 114 -2.12 -0.70 -1.47
C ASN A 114 -0.88 -1.36 -2.11
N ARG A 115 -1.05 -2.46 -2.85
CA ARG A 115 0.07 -3.08 -3.60
C ARG A 115 0.62 -2.14 -4.66
N GLU A 116 -0.22 -1.36 -5.32
CA GLU A 116 0.20 -0.36 -6.30
C GLU A 116 0.88 0.84 -5.64
N LEU A 117 0.28 1.38 -4.58
CA LEU A 117 0.86 2.46 -3.78
C LEU A 117 2.28 2.10 -3.30
N GLY A 118 2.48 0.85 -2.84
CA GLY A 118 3.76 0.34 -2.37
C GLY A 118 4.91 0.41 -3.39
N ARG A 119 4.61 0.39 -4.69
CA ARG A 119 5.63 0.51 -5.75
C ARG A 119 6.26 1.89 -5.75
N TYR A 120 5.43 2.94 -5.72
CA TYR A 120 5.89 4.34 -5.69
C TYR A 120 6.58 4.69 -4.36
N ILE A 121 6.09 4.15 -3.24
CA ILE A 121 6.75 4.31 -1.93
C ILE A 121 8.13 3.65 -1.96
N GLY A 122 8.24 2.42 -2.49
CA GLY A 122 9.50 1.70 -2.57
C GLY A 122 10.54 2.43 -3.41
N GLU A 123 10.15 2.87 -4.61
CA GLU A 123 11.00 3.63 -5.52
C GLU A 123 11.56 4.90 -4.86
N THR A 124 10.68 5.72 -4.29
CA THR A 124 11.08 6.98 -3.63
C THR A 124 11.94 6.76 -2.39
N LYS A 125 11.61 5.77 -1.55
CA LYS A 125 12.45 5.41 -0.39
C LYS A 125 13.85 4.98 -0.80
N ASN A 126 13.98 4.16 -1.84
CA ASN A 126 15.26 3.63 -2.27
C ASN A 126 16.15 4.69 -2.94
N CYS A 127 15.54 5.74 -3.48
CA CYS A 127 16.21 6.95 -3.97
C CYS A 127 16.82 7.75 -2.81
N TRP A 128 15.98 8.19 -1.86
CA TRP A 128 16.38 9.18 -0.87
C TRP A 128 17.12 8.62 0.34
N ARG A 129 16.88 7.35 0.67
CA ARG A 129 17.58 6.60 1.73
C ARG A 129 17.65 7.28 3.10
N ARG A 130 16.69 8.15 3.41
CA ARG A 130 16.70 8.97 4.62
C ARG A 130 16.60 8.08 5.89
N PRO A 131 17.50 8.23 6.88
CA PRO A 131 17.36 7.59 8.19
C PRO A 131 16.10 8.06 8.91
N ARG A 132 15.62 7.25 9.85
CA ARG A 132 14.48 7.52 10.74
C ARG A 132 14.90 8.43 11.90
N PRO A 133 13.97 9.12 12.58
CA PRO A 133 14.32 9.96 13.73
C PRO A 133 15.10 9.23 14.84
N TYR A 134 14.64 8.02 15.22
CA TYR A 134 15.28 7.20 16.25
C TYR A 134 16.62 6.58 15.85
N GLU A 135 16.97 6.57 14.55
CA GLU A 135 18.29 6.14 14.09
C GLU A 135 19.34 7.26 14.22
N ILE A 136 18.90 8.51 14.32
CA ILE A 136 19.76 9.71 14.41
C ILE A 136 19.84 10.21 15.85
N ASP A 137 18.73 10.19 16.57
CA ASP A 137 18.62 10.78 17.90
C ASP A 137 18.25 9.73 18.97
N PRO A 138 19.18 9.38 19.87
CA PRO A 138 18.96 8.36 20.89
C PRO A 138 17.92 8.75 21.95
N GLN A 139 17.50 10.03 22.00
CA GLN A 139 16.41 10.47 22.88
C GLN A 139 15.04 10.04 22.38
N ILE A 140 14.91 9.67 21.10
CA ILE A 140 13.66 9.21 20.51
C ILE A 140 13.63 7.68 20.61
N GLN A 141 12.79 7.15 21.50
CA GLN A 141 12.74 5.71 21.81
C GLN A 141 11.32 5.16 21.58
N PRO A 142 10.94 4.87 20.34
CA PRO A 142 9.67 4.22 20.05
C PRO A 142 9.64 2.80 20.63
N PRO A 143 8.49 2.33 21.15
CA PRO A 143 8.31 0.94 21.55
C PRO A 143 8.40 -0.02 20.36
N GLU A 144 8.59 -1.30 20.66
CA GLU A 144 8.86 -2.34 19.67
C GLU A 144 7.79 -2.47 18.57
N ASP A 145 6.50 -2.31 18.90
CA ASP A 145 5.41 -2.35 17.93
C ASP A 145 5.51 -1.21 16.90
N LEU A 146 5.83 0.00 17.35
CA LEU A 146 6.09 1.14 16.46
C LEU A 146 7.35 0.92 15.62
N LEU A 147 8.43 0.40 16.20
CA LEU A 147 9.65 0.06 15.45
C LEU A 147 9.36 -0.99 14.37
N ASN A 148 8.69 -2.09 14.72
CA ASN A 148 8.34 -3.17 13.80
C ASN A 148 7.45 -2.69 12.65
N SER A 149 6.54 -1.75 12.92
CA SER A 149 5.68 -1.19 11.87
C SER A 149 6.43 -0.39 10.81
N THR A 150 7.67 0.06 11.04
CA THR A 150 8.45 0.78 10.03
C THR A 150 8.89 -0.11 8.87
N GLY A 151 8.89 -1.44 9.07
CA GLY A 151 9.56 -2.40 8.19
C GLY A 151 11.08 -2.26 8.18
N ALA A 152 11.66 -1.40 9.03
CA ALA A 152 13.10 -1.21 9.15
C ALA A 152 13.74 -2.47 9.72
N ARG A 153 14.82 -2.90 9.09
CA ARG A 153 15.56 -4.11 9.42
C ARG A 153 17.04 -3.83 9.25
N ARG A 154 17.87 -4.36 10.15
CA ARG A 154 19.33 -4.25 10.04
C ARG A 154 19.84 -5.02 8.82
N GLY A 155 20.86 -4.47 8.17
CA GLY A 155 21.54 -5.07 7.03
C GLY A 155 21.72 -4.08 5.89
N PRO A 156 22.61 -4.41 4.93
CA PRO A 156 22.93 -3.50 3.83
C PRO A 156 21.68 -3.21 2.99
N PRO A 157 21.52 -1.97 2.48
CA PRO A 157 20.47 -1.64 1.54
C PRO A 157 20.47 -2.62 0.37
N ARG A 158 19.28 -3.02 -0.11
CA ARG A 158 19.19 -3.79 -1.35
C ARG A 158 19.85 -2.98 -2.47
N ALA A 159 20.81 -3.60 -3.17
CA ALA A 159 21.38 -3.04 -4.38
C ALA A 159 20.27 -2.87 -5.40
N GLN A 160 19.83 -1.63 -5.61
CA GLN A 160 18.87 -1.27 -6.63
C GLN A 160 19.53 -0.21 -7.51
N ALA A 161 19.60 -0.49 -8.81
CA ALA A 161 20.09 0.48 -9.76
C ALA A 161 19.13 1.67 -9.77
N MET A 162 19.63 2.85 -9.46
CA MET A 162 18.85 4.07 -9.58
C MET A 162 18.64 4.38 -11.08
N PRO A 163 17.48 4.93 -11.48
CA PRO A 163 17.29 5.41 -12.84
C PRO A 163 18.37 6.43 -13.19
N ALA A 164 18.85 6.40 -14.43
CA ALA A 164 19.80 7.39 -14.92
C ALA A 164 19.21 8.81 -14.76
N GLY A 165 19.94 9.72 -14.11
CA GLY A 165 19.48 11.08 -13.85
C GLY A 165 18.44 11.21 -12.73
N ALA A 166 18.34 10.21 -11.84
CA ALA A 166 17.58 10.34 -10.60
C ALA A 166 18.06 11.56 -9.78
N PRO A 167 17.16 12.31 -9.13
CA PRO A 167 17.51 13.55 -8.43
C PRO A 167 18.17 13.34 -7.06
N CYS A 168 18.38 12.08 -6.66
CA CYS A 168 18.91 11.73 -5.34
C CYS A 168 20.36 11.22 -5.42
N ASP A 169 21.11 11.51 -4.37
CA ASP A 169 22.41 10.91 -4.11
C ASP A 169 22.25 9.75 -3.12
N ALA A 170 22.36 8.51 -3.62
CA ALA A 170 22.23 7.31 -2.80
C ALA A 170 23.34 7.15 -1.74
N ALA A 171 24.43 7.93 -1.82
CA ALA A 171 25.50 7.99 -0.84
C ALA A 171 25.28 9.08 0.23
N GLN A 172 24.19 9.85 0.16
CA GLN A 172 23.91 10.94 1.09
C GLN A 172 23.82 10.48 2.56
N TYR A 173 23.46 9.21 2.80
CA TYR A 173 23.36 8.63 4.13
C TYR A 173 24.06 7.26 4.19
N GLU A 174 25.03 7.11 5.09
CA GLU A 174 25.60 5.81 5.47
C GLU A 174 24.71 5.17 6.53
N VAL A 175 23.79 4.29 6.13
CA VAL A 175 22.82 3.64 7.02
C VAL A 175 22.84 2.12 6.85
N ASP A 176 23.02 1.39 7.96
CA ASP A 176 22.97 -0.09 8.01
C ASP A 176 21.52 -0.59 8.26
N SER A 177 20.61 -0.09 7.44
CA SER A 177 19.15 -0.28 7.57
C SER A 177 18.51 -0.29 6.19
N TYR A 178 17.54 -1.19 5.99
CA TYR A 178 16.64 -1.14 4.83
C TYR A 178 15.19 -0.84 5.27
N SER A 179 14.46 -0.04 4.47
CA SER A 179 13.18 0.65 4.78
C SER A 179 13.32 2.05 5.40
N PHE A 180 13.73 2.99 4.54
CA PHE A 180 14.02 4.39 4.84
C PHE A 180 12.81 5.22 5.27
N SER A 181 13.03 6.42 5.79
CA SER A 181 11.98 7.28 6.35
C SER A 181 11.17 8.02 5.28
N TYR A 182 11.80 8.51 4.21
CA TYR A 182 11.16 9.43 3.26
C TYR A 182 10.69 8.73 1.96
N PRO A 183 9.44 8.91 1.50
CA PRO A 183 8.29 9.48 2.20
C PRO A 183 7.66 8.49 3.18
N SER A 184 6.75 8.91 4.06
CA SER A 184 6.08 7.99 4.98
C SER A 184 5.06 7.09 4.27
N GLY A 185 5.29 5.77 4.31
CA GLY A 185 4.40 4.78 3.70
C GLY A 185 3.07 4.61 4.46
N HIS A 186 3.11 4.60 5.80
CA HIS A 186 1.90 4.59 6.64
C HIS A 186 1.03 5.82 6.38
N THR A 187 1.63 7.01 6.31
CA THR A 187 0.86 8.23 5.99
C THR A 187 0.27 8.15 4.59
N ALA A 188 1.03 7.66 3.61
CA ALA A 188 0.51 7.49 2.26
C ALA A 188 -0.68 6.51 2.22
N PHE A 189 -0.58 5.39 2.92
CA PHE A 189 -1.69 4.43 3.06
C PHE A 189 -2.92 5.06 3.72
N GLY A 190 -2.77 5.73 4.86
CA GLY A 190 -3.88 6.37 5.57
C GLY A 190 -4.53 7.48 4.75
N THR A 191 -3.72 8.27 4.03
CA THR A 191 -4.21 9.35 3.16
C THR A 191 -5.00 8.80 1.97
N LEU A 192 -4.46 7.79 1.27
CA LEU A 192 -5.15 7.15 0.16
C LEU A 192 -6.44 6.48 0.63
N THR A 193 -6.40 5.82 1.79
CA THR A 193 -7.58 5.19 2.41
C THR A 193 -8.67 6.23 2.70
N ALA A 194 -8.31 7.35 3.32
CA ALA A 194 -9.25 8.43 3.60
C ALA A 194 -9.89 9.01 2.33
N ILE A 195 -9.09 9.27 1.28
CA ILE A 195 -9.60 9.77 0.00
C ILE A 195 -10.64 8.80 -0.59
N LEU A 196 -10.31 7.52 -0.65
CA LEU A 196 -11.18 6.52 -1.29
C LEU A 196 -12.43 6.25 -0.46
N LEU A 197 -12.31 6.11 0.87
CA LEU A 197 -13.47 5.95 1.75
C LEU A 197 -14.38 7.18 1.69
N ALA A 198 -13.83 8.39 1.61
CA ALA A 198 -14.62 9.62 1.53
C ALA A 198 -15.37 9.75 0.19
N GLN A 199 -14.85 9.15 -0.89
CA GLN A 199 -15.61 9.00 -2.14
C GLN A 199 -16.70 7.93 -2.04
N MET A 200 -16.52 6.90 -1.20
CA MET A 200 -17.52 5.84 -0.99
C MET A 200 -18.66 6.28 -0.04
N VAL A 201 -18.33 7.08 0.97
CA VAL A 201 -19.23 7.54 2.04
C VAL A 201 -19.07 9.06 2.19
N PRO A 202 -19.57 9.86 1.22
CA PRO A 202 -19.43 11.31 1.26
C PRO A 202 -20.11 11.96 2.48
N GLU A 203 -21.07 11.27 3.10
CA GLU A 203 -21.72 11.69 4.35
C GLU A 203 -20.72 11.76 5.54
N LYS A 204 -19.53 11.16 5.42
CA LYS A 204 -18.45 11.14 6.41
C LYS A 204 -17.17 11.80 5.92
N HIS A 205 -17.25 12.62 4.87
CA HIS A 205 -16.06 13.16 4.19
C HIS A 205 -15.15 13.94 5.14
N ILE A 206 -15.69 14.81 6.01
CA ILE A 206 -14.87 15.60 6.95
C ILE A 206 -14.17 14.66 7.93
N GLU A 207 -14.93 13.78 8.59
CA GLU A 207 -14.42 12.87 9.61
C GLU A 207 -13.39 11.89 9.04
N LEU A 208 -13.58 11.40 7.81
CA LEU A 208 -12.63 10.49 7.15
C LEU A 208 -11.31 11.18 6.80
N PHE A 209 -11.35 12.41 6.30
CA PHE A 209 -10.14 13.19 6.02
C PHE A 209 -9.42 13.59 7.32
N GLU A 210 -10.17 13.89 8.38
CA GLU A 210 -9.59 14.12 9.70
C GLU A 210 -8.89 12.88 10.24
N ARG A 211 -9.56 11.73 10.18
CA ARG A 211 -9.00 10.47 10.63
C ARG A 211 -7.75 10.06 9.84
N GLY A 212 -7.76 10.29 8.52
CA GLY A 212 -6.60 10.05 7.66
C GLY A 212 -5.40 10.93 8.02
N ARG A 213 -5.64 12.19 8.39
CA ARG A 213 -4.59 13.09 8.89
C ARG A 213 -4.00 12.57 10.18
N GLU A 214 -4.86 12.20 11.14
CA GLU A 214 -4.44 11.63 12.42
C GLU A 214 -3.67 10.33 12.27
N TYR A 215 -4.06 9.47 11.32
CA TYR A 215 -3.34 8.23 11.02
C TYR A 215 -1.90 8.50 10.56
N GLY A 216 -1.69 9.55 9.77
CA GLY A 216 -0.36 10.03 9.41
C GLY A 216 0.38 10.67 10.59
N ASP A 217 -0.28 11.52 11.36
CA ASP A 217 0.32 12.22 12.51
C ASP A 217 0.71 11.26 13.64
N SER A 218 0.02 10.12 13.77
CA SER A 218 0.40 9.00 14.63
C SER A 218 1.86 8.56 14.42
N ARG A 219 2.43 8.76 13.23
CA ARG A 219 3.83 8.41 12.94
C ARG A 219 4.84 9.40 13.54
N LEU A 220 4.45 10.67 13.68
CA LEU A 220 5.21 11.69 14.40
C LEU A 220 5.06 11.50 15.92
N VAL A 221 3.84 11.23 16.39
CA VAL A 221 3.56 10.87 17.79
C VAL A 221 4.37 9.65 18.23
N GLY A 222 4.50 8.66 17.36
CA GLY A 222 5.32 7.47 17.57
C GLY A 222 6.83 7.69 17.43
N GLY A 223 7.28 8.83 16.90
CA GLY A 223 8.71 9.14 16.72
C GLY A 223 9.40 8.35 15.60
N VAL A 224 8.64 7.82 14.63
CA VAL A 224 9.16 6.94 13.58
C VAL A 224 9.22 7.58 12.19
N HIS A 225 8.73 8.81 12.06
CA HIS A 225 8.80 9.65 10.86
C HIS A 225 8.92 11.13 11.23
N PHE A 226 9.55 11.89 10.34
CA PHE A 226 9.61 13.34 10.40
C PHE A 226 8.33 13.98 9.84
N PRO A 227 8.01 15.23 10.22
CA PRO A 227 6.91 15.98 9.60
C PRO A 227 7.01 16.05 8.07
N SER A 228 8.21 16.25 7.53
CA SER A 228 8.45 16.27 6.08
C SER A 228 8.22 14.91 5.40
N ASP A 229 8.46 13.78 6.08
CA ASP A 229 8.13 12.46 5.54
C ASP A 229 6.61 12.28 5.44
N ILE A 230 5.88 12.78 6.44
CA ILE A 230 4.41 12.72 6.50
C ILE A 230 3.82 13.53 5.35
N GLU A 231 4.29 14.77 5.16
CA GLU A 231 3.79 15.62 4.09
C GLU A 231 4.05 15.03 2.70
N ALA A 232 5.26 14.51 2.47
CA ALA A 232 5.59 13.83 1.22
C ALA A 232 4.73 12.57 0.99
N GLY A 233 4.40 11.83 2.06
CA GLY A 233 3.48 10.70 2.01
C GLY A 233 2.07 11.11 1.58
N ARG A 234 1.58 12.27 2.05
CA ARG A 234 0.29 12.83 1.63
C ARG A 234 0.29 13.20 0.14
N ILE A 235 1.31 13.93 -0.31
CA ILE A 235 1.45 14.34 -1.73
C ILE A 235 1.48 13.11 -2.64
N LEU A 236 2.31 12.10 -2.30
CA LEU A 236 2.41 10.85 -3.06
C LEU A 236 1.04 10.16 -3.15
N ALA A 237 0.35 10.00 -2.02
CA ALA A 237 -0.93 9.31 -1.97
C ALA A 237 -2.03 10.03 -2.76
N THR A 238 -2.13 11.36 -2.64
CA THR A 238 -3.08 12.17 -3.41
C THR A 238 -2.82 12.06 -4.91
N THR A 239 -1.56 12.05 -5.33
CA THR A 239 -1.18 11.85 -6.73
C THR A 239 -1.56 10.47 -7.24
N VAL A 240 -1.23 9.42 -6.47
CA VAL A 240 -1.59 8.03 -6.80
C VAL A 240 -3.11 7.88 -6.90
N ALA A 241 -3.87 8.47 -5.97
CA ALA A 241 -5.33 8.47 -6.01
C ALA A 241 -5.85 9.09 -7.32
N ALA A 242 -5.34 10.27 -7.69
CA ALA A 242 -5.75 10.96 -8.91
C ALA A 242 -5.43 10.15 -10.17
N LEU A 243 -4.25 9.52 -10.24
CA LEU A 243 -3.85 8.70 -11.39
C LEU A 243 -4.68 7.42 -11.50
N MET A 244 -5.01 6.77 -10.38
CA MET A 244 -5.90 5.60 -10.36
C MET A 244 -7.29 5.94 -10.92
N MET A 245 -7.84 7.10 -10.59
CA MET A 245 -9.16 7.54 -11.08
C MET A 245 -9.24 7.68 -12.60
N LEU A 246 -8.12 7.82 -13.30
CA LEU A 246 -8.08 7.90 -14.77
C LEU A 246 -8.36 6.53 -15.42
N ASP A 247 -8.19 5.43 -14.70
CA ASP A 247 -8.40 4.09 -15.21
C ASP A 247 -9.87 3.66 -15.05
N GLU A 248 -10.46 3.09 -16.11
CA GLU A 248 -11.86 2.63 -16.10
C GLU A 248 -12.06 1.41 -15.21
N ARG A 249 -11.06 0.53 -15.11
CA ARG A 249 -11.13 -0.68 -14.28
C ARG A 249 -11.09 -0.30 -12.80
N PHE A 250 -10.23 0.65 -12.45
CA PHE A 250 -10.20 1.21 -11.10
C PHE A 250 -11.56 1.79 -10.69
N ARG A 251 -12.20 2.58 -11.57
CA ARG A 251 -13.52 3.17 -11.29
C ARG A 251 -14.59 2.09 -11.10
N ALA A 252 -14.58 1.04 -11.92
CA ALA A 252 -15.49 -0.08 -11.78
C ALA A 252 -15.29 -0.83 -10.45
N ASP A 253 -14.04 -1.08 -10.06
CA ASP A 253 -13.70 -1.77 -8.80
C ASP A 253 -14.04 -0.90 -7.58
N LEU A 254 -13.80 0.42 -7.66
CA LEU A 254 -14.21 1.39 -6.64
C LEU A 254 -15.73 1.40 -6.46
N ASP A 255 -16.49 1.41 -7.55
CA ASP A 255 -17.96 1.40 -7.49
C ASP A 255 -18.49 0.08 -6.93
N ALA A 256 -17.84 -1.04 -7.21
CA ALA A 256 -18.19 -2.33 -6.62
C ALA A 256 -17.95 -2.35 -5.10
N ALA A 257 -16.76 -1.92 -4.66
CA ALA A 257 -16.45 -1.78 -3.24
C ALA A 257 -17.38 -0.77 -2.55
N ARG A 258 -17.69 0.35 -3.20
CA ARG A 258 -18.63 1.35 -2.68
C ARG A 258 -20.01 0.75 -2.41
N ARG A 259 -20.57 -0.01 -3.36
CA ARG A 259 -21.90 -0.63 -3.19
C ARG A 259 -21.92 -1.59 -2.02
N GLU A 260 -20.90 -2.44 -1.88
CA GLU A 260 -20.79 -3.37 -0.75
C GLU A 260 -20.66 -2.62 0.58
N LEU A 261 -19.74 -1.65 0.67
CA LEU A 261 -19.54 -0.87 1.88
C LEU A 261 -20.82 -0.15 2.30
N ARG A 262 -21.50 0.52 1.36
CA ARG A 262 -22.75 1.25 1.67
C ARG A 262 -23.84 0.29 2.14
N ALA A 263 -23.98 -0.87 1.51
CA ALA A 263 -24.91 -1.90 1.96
C ALA A 263 -24.59 -2.39 3.40
N ALA A 264 -23.32 -2.64 3.70
CA ALA A 264 -22.87 -3.04 5.04
C ALA A 264 -23.13 -1.97 6.11
N LEU A 265 -23.11 -0.69 5.72
CA LEU A 265 -23.41 0.45 6.60
C LEU A 265 -24.90 0.82 6.65
N GLY A 266 -25.78 0.12 5.91
CA GLY A 266 -27.20 0.45 5.82
C GLY A 266 -27.47 1.78 5.12
N LEU A 267 -26.57 2.21 4.23
CA LEU A 267 -26.68 3.43 3.44
C LEU A 267 -27.29 3.12 2.05
N PRO A 268 -28.02 4.08 1.45
CA PRO A 268 -28.64 3.92 0.14
C PRO A 268 -27.61 3.85 -1.00
#